data_AF-J3AQB1-F1
#
_entry.id   AF-J3AQB1-F1
#
_cell.length_a   1.000
_cell.length_b   1.000
_cell.length_c   1.000
_cell.angle_alpha   90.00
_cell.angle_beta   90.00
_cell.angle_gamma   90.00
#
_symmetry.space_group_name_H-M   'P 1'
#
loop_
_entity.id
_entity.type
_entity.pdbx_description
1 polymer ?
#
loop_
_entity_poly.entity_id
_entity_poly.type
_entity_poly.pdbx_seq_one_letter_code
_entity_poly.pdbx_strand_id
1 'polypeptide(L)'
;MAAVNSIRSVVESAIQRASSATGVDFTFLMGTAKRESGYNPNAKAGTSSASGLFQFVDQTWLSTLKKHGSKYGYARYADLIQQGTDGKYRVVGDEARKAVLGLKLDPHAASLMAGELASDHASYLRGRVGRSPTSGELYAAHFLGPQGSARLIEAVNASPGASAAAMFPDAAAANRSIFYREGRAATVGEVYANLTKTGGGEPVTAPDASANAAPAADQGFIQYATGRRLERIQQQEALVNLILRGSQDVDSGFSLASNNSGGSSASRMTNSMFSSEMLRVLSEAGDKTKR
;
A
#
# COMPACT_ATOMS: atom_id res chain seq x y z
N MET A 1 28.29 -4.00 -0.50
CA MET A 1 27.40 -4.83 -1.34
C MET A 1 26.61 -5.90 -0.57
N ALA A 2 27.13 -6.48 0.52
CA ALA A 2 26.42 -7.53 1.29
C ALA A 2 25.07 -7.09 1.90
N ALA A 3 24.96 -5.85 2.40
CA ALA A 3 23.73 -5.34 3.01
C ALA A 3 22.57 -5.16 2.01
N VAL A 4 22.87 -4.80 0.75
CA VAL A 4 21.87 -4.62 -0.31
C VAL A 4 21.30 -5.97 -0.78
N ASN A 5 22.14 -7.00 -0.88
CA ASN A 5 21.67 -8.37 -1.16
C ASN A 5 20.78 -8.91 -0.03
N SER A 6 21.05 -8.55 1.23
CA SER A 6 20.23 -8.95 2.39
C SER A 6 18.85 -8.30 2.39
N ILE A 7 18.74 -7.00 2.07
CA ILE A 7 17.44 -6.32 2.01
C ILE A 7 16.57 -6.92 0.89
N ARG A 8 17.19 -7.21 -0.27
CA ARG A 8 16.49 -7.81 -1.40
C ARG A 8 15.93 -9.20 -1.07
N SER A 9 16.73 -10.04 -0.40
CA SER A 9 16.26 -11.38 0.00
C SER A 9 15.15 -11.33 1.05
N VAL A 10 15.18 -10.36 1.98
CA VAL A 10 14.09 -10.11 2.94
C VAL A 10 12.81 -9.71 2.22
N VAL A 11 12.90 -8.80 1.25
CA VAL A 11 11.76 -8.35 0.43
C VAL A 11 11.17 -9.51 -0.38
N GLU A 12 12.00 -10.26 -1.10
CA GLU A 12 11.55 -11.42 -1.90
C GLU A 12 10.87 -12.47 -1.00
N SER A 13 11.45 -12.77 0.15
CA SER A 13 10.86 -13.72 1.11
C SER A 13 9.53 -13.23 1.68
N ALA A 14 9.41 -11.93 1.96
CA ALA A 14 8.17 -11.33 2.44
C ALA A 14 7.06 -11.39 1.36
N ILE A 15 7.41 -11.10 0.12
CA ILE A 15 6.50 -11.16 -1.03
C ILE A 15 6.07 -12.61 -1.32
N GLN A 16 6.99 -13.57 -1.24
CA GLN A 16 6.68 -15.00 -1.41
C GLN A 16 5.66 -15.49 -0.36
N ARG A 17 5.86 -15.11 0.91
CA ARG A 17 4.91 -15.44 1.98
C ARG A 17 3.56 -14.78 1.75
N ALA A 18 3.53 -13.51 1.37
CA ALA A 18 2.29 -12.80 1.08
C ALA A 18 1.53 -13.41 -0.10
N SER A 19 2.23 -13.77 -1.17
CA SER A 19 1.65 -14.47 -2.31
C SER A 19 0.97 -15.76 -1.88
N SER A 20 1.68 -16.59 -1.12
CA SER A 20 1.17 -17.86 -0.61
C SER A 20 -0.05 -17.69 0.32
N ALA A 21 -0.04 -16.65 1.17
CA ALA A 21 -1.08 -16.43 2.18
C ALA A 21 -2.35 -15.76 1.63
N THR A 22 -2.21 -14.94 0.58
CA THR A 22 -3.31 -14.15 -0.01
C THR A 22 -3.85 -14.77 -1.30
N GLY A 23 -3.10 -15.68 -1.92
CA GLY A 23 -3.43 -16.27 -3.23
C GLY A 23 -3.15 -15.35 -4.41
N VAL A 24 -2.55 -14.18 -4.19
CA VAL A 24 -2.13 -13.27 -5.27
C VAL A 24 -0.80 -13.73 -5.85
N ASP A 25 -0.66 -13.68 -7.17
CA ASP A 25 0.54 -14.12 -7.87
C ASP A 25 1.83 -13.41 -7.39
N PHE A 26 2.89 -14.19 -7.20
CA PHE A 26 4.18 -13.70 -6.74
C PHE A 26 4.80 -12.70 -7.72
N THR A 27 4.72 -12.99 -9.02
CA THR A 27 5.29 -12.15 -10.07
C THR A 27 4.58 -10.79 -10.12
N PHE A 28 3.26 -10.78 -9.95
CA PHE A 28 2.48 -9.54 -9.82
C PHE A 28 2.95 -8.70 -8.62
N LEU A 29 3.06 -9.29 -7.42
CA LEU A 29 3.50 -8.54 -6.23
C LEU A 29 4.93 -8.03 -6.37
N MET A 30 5.84 -8.83 -6.93
CA MET A 30 7.21 -8.40 -7.26
C MET A 30 7.22 -7.24 -8.27
N GLY A 31 6.40 -7.34 -9.32
CA GLY A 31 6.25 -6.30 -10.33
C GLY A 31 5.76 -4.98 -9.73
N THR A 32 4.73 -5.04 -8.87
CA THR A 32 4.23 -3.89 -8.15
C THR A 32 5.28 -3.29 -7.22
N ALA A 33 5.95 -4.09 -6.37
CA ALA A 33 6.99 -3.60 -5.48
C ALA A 33 8.16 -2.93 -6.22
N LYS A 34 8.57 -3.49 -7.37
CA LYS A 34 9.59 -2.89 -8.24
C LYS A 34 9.17 -1.51 -8.72
N ARG A 35 7.91 -1.39 -9.15
CA ARG A 35 7.37 -0.17 -9.76
C ARG A 35 7.15 0.93 -8.74
N GLU A 36 6.65 0.56 -7.56
CA GLU A 36 6.27 1.54 -6.55
C GLU A 36 7.47 2.05 -5.75
N SER A 37 8.45 1.20 -5.45
CA SER A 37 9.57 1.59 -4.59
C SER A 37 10.95 1.16 -5.08
N GLY A 38 11.04 0.44 -6.20
CA GLY A 38 12.31 -0.19 -6.61
C GLY A 38 12.80 -1.23 -5.60
N TYR A 39 11.88 -1.90 -4.90
CA TYR A 39 12.15 -2.82 -3.78
C TYR A 39 12.71 -2.15 -2.51
N ASN A 40 12.54 -0.84 -2.34
CA ASN A 40 12.97 -0.12 -1.14
C ASN A 40 11.84 -0.06 -0.10
N PRO A 41 11.90 -0.82 1.01
CA PRO A 41 10.87 -0.80 2.04
C PRO A 41 10.82 0.51 2.85
N ASN A 42 11.84 1.38 2.72
CA ASN A 42 11.89 2.68 3.37
C ASN A 42 11.55 3.83 2.41
N ALA A 43 11.06 3.54 1.20
CA ALA A 43 10.66 4.57 0.25
C ALA A 43 9.58 5.48 0.85
N LYS A 44 9.68 6.78 0.57
CA LYS A 44 8.72 7.81 0.99
C LYS A 44 8.54 8.79 -0.16
N ALA A 45 7.29 9.05 -0.53
CA ALA A 45 6.97 10.12 -1.48
C ALA A 45 7.14 11.49 -0.80
N GLY A 46 7.65 12.49 -1.53
CA GLY A 46 7.88 13.85 -0.99
C GLY A 46 6.61 14.72 -0.88
N THR A 47 5.50 14.22 -1.42
CA THR A 47 4.34 15.01 -1.86
C THR A 47 3.02 14.36 -1.41
N SER A 48 3.09 13.18 -0.79
CA SER A 48 1.94 12.45 -0.28
C SER A 48 2.32 11.61 0.94
N SER A 49 1.33 10.95 1.55
CA SER A 49 1.57 10.00 2.64
C SER A 49 2.06 8.62 2.14
N ALA A 50 2.26 8.44 0.84
CA ALA A 50 2.68 7.18 0.25
C ALA A 50 4.09 6.79 0.73
N SER A 51 4.20 5.60 1.31
CA SER A 51 5.47 5.10 1.84
C SER A 51 5.53 3.58 1.86
N GLY A 52 6.74 3.03 1.92
CA GLY A 52 6.98 1.62 2.05
C GLY A 52 7.14 0.91 0.71
N LEU A 53 7.30 -0.41 0.79
CA LEU A 53 7.57 -1.28 -0.36
C LEU A 53 6.52 -1.15 -1.49
N PHE A 54 5.27 -0.89 -1.12
CA PHE A 54 4.11 -0.77 -2.02
C PHE A 54 3.48 0.64 -2.02
N GLN A 55 4.20 1.67 -1.52
CA GLN A 55 3.76 3.06 -1.54
C GLN A 55 2.33 3.30 -1.00
N PHE A 56 1.96 2.62 0.09
CA PHE A 56 0.64 2.79 0.71
C PHE A 56 0.42 4.22 1.23
N VAL A 57 -0.66 4.86 0.79
CA VAL A 57 -1.19 6.07 1.45
C VAL A 57 -1.94 5.73 2.74
N ASP A 58 -2.00 6.70 3.65
CA ASP A 58 -2.49 6.49 5.01
C ASP A 58 -3.90 5.88 5.06
N GLN A 59 -4.92 6.41 4.35
CA GLN A 59 -6.26 5.83 4.46
C GLN A 59 -6.36 4.42 3.86
N THR A 60 -5.71 4.16 2.72
CA THR A 60 -5.71 2.83 2.12
C THR A 60 -5.04 1.83 3.05
N TRP A 61 -3.91 2.22 3.66
CA TRP A 61 -3.24 1.42 4.69
C TRP A 61 -4.17 1.11 5.86
N LEU A 62 -4.77 2.14 6.46
CA LEU A 62 -5.62 1.99 7.63
C LEU A 62 -6.85 1.13 7.32
N SER A 63 -7.51 1.35 6.18
CA SER A 63 -8.64 0.53 5.74
C SER A 63 -8.25 -0.94 5.56
N THR A 64 -7.13 -1.19 4.87
CA THR A 64 -6.68 -2.55 4.56
C THR A 64 -6.27 -3.28 5.85
N LEU A 65 -5.49 -2.61 6.70
CA LEU A 65 -5.06 -3.17 7.98
C LEU A 65 -6.22 -3.39 8.93
N LYS A 66 -7.21 -2.49 8.97
CA LYS A 66 -8.43 -2.69 9.76
C LYS A 66 -9.19 -3.95 9.33
N LYS A 67 -9.33 -4.14 8.01
CA LYS A 67 -10.10 -5.25 7.45
C LYS A 67 -9.39 -6.60 7.58
N HIS A 68 -8.09 -6.63 7.34
CA HIS A 68 -7.35 -7.88 7.14
C HIS A 68 -6.23 -8.14 8.16
N GLY A 69 -5.81 -7.13 8.92
CA GLY A 69 -4.65 -7.22 9.80
C GLY A 69 -4.75 -8.36 10.83
N SER A 70 -5.95 -8.62 11.35
CA SER A 70 -6.20 -9.70 12.32
C SER A 70 -5.87 -11.09 11.78
N LYS A 71 -6.06 -11.33 10.47
CA LYS A 71 -5.74 -12.61 9.80
C LYS A 71 -4.25 -12.98 9.90
N TYR A 72 -3.39 -11.98 10.10
CA TYR A 72 -1.94 -12.14 10.06
C TYR A 72 -1.23 -11.72 11.35
N GLY A 73 -1.95 -11.72 12.48
CA GLY A 73 -1.37 -11.38 13.78
C GLY A 73 -1.19 -9.87 14.03
N TYR A 74 -1.79 -9.00 13.21
CA TYR A 74 -1.81 -7.55 13.42
C TYR A 74 -3.11 -7.06 14.09
N ALA A 75 -3.89 -7.95 14.73
CA ALA A 75 -5.17 -7.63 15.37
C ALA A 75 -5.08 -6.41 16.31
N ARG A 76 -4.06 -6.38 17.19
CA ARG A 76 -3.82 -5.25 18.10
C ARG A 76 -3.64 -3.90 17.40
N TYR A 77 -3.13 -3.89 16.16
CA TYR A 77 -2.98 -2.67 15.36
C TYR A 77 -4.28 -2.32 14.64
N ALA A 78 -4.98 -3.34 14.12
CA ALA A 78 -6.29 -3.18 13.49
C ALA A 78 -7.35 -2.65 14.47
N ASP A 79 -7.31 -3.06 15.74
CA ASP A 79 -8.25 -2.62 16.77
C ASP A 79 -8.09 -1.13 17.14
N LEU A 80 -6.87 -0.59 17.02
CA LEU A 80 -6.59 0.84 17.21
C LEU A 80 -7.19 1.71 16.11
N ILE A 81 -7.58 1.12 14.98
CA ILE A 81 -8.14 1.84 13.84
C ILE A 81 -9.66 1.90 13.99
N GLN A 82 -10.18 3.12 13.99
CA GLN A 82 -11.60 3.43 14.06
C GLN A 82 -12.07 3.98 12.72
N GLN A 83 -13.24 3.54 12.27
CA GLN A 83 -13.93 4.16 11.14
C GLN A 83 -14.91 5.20 11.66
N GLY A 84 -14.75 6.45 11.22
CA GLY A 84 -15.68 7.52 11.56
C GLY A 84 -17.01 7.38 10.80
N THR A 85 -18.01 8.16 11.22
CA THR A 85 -19.30 8.27 10.51
C THR A 85 -19.17 8.82 9.08
N ASP A 86 -18.07 9.52 8.80
CA ASP A 86 -17.68 10.00 7.47
C ASP A 86 -17.00 8.93 6.60
N GLY A 87 -16.91 7.69 7.10
CA GLY A 87 -16.30 6.55 6.41
C GLY A 87 -14.77 6.53 6.45
N LYS A 88 -14.12 7.57 6.99
CA LYS A 88 -12.64 7.66 7.06
C LYS A 88 -12.09 6.90 8.24
N TYR A 89 -10.91 6.31 8.05
CA TYR A 89 -10.20 5.55 9.08
C TYR A 89 -9.22 6.45 9.83
N ARG A 90 -9.20 6.33 11.16
CA ARG A 90 -8.37 7.14 12.07
C ARG A 90 -7.80 6.27 13.17
N VAL A 91 -6.67 6.69 13.73
CA VAL A 91 -6.07 6.11 14.93
C VAL A 91 -5.98 7.21 15.98
N VAL A 92 -6.49 6.95 17.17
CA VAL A 92 -6.49 7.92 18.27
C VAL A 92 -5.16 7.84 19.01
N GLY A 93 -4.51 9.00 19.20
CA GLY A 93 -3.22 9.13 19.88
C GLY A 93 -2.01 9.03 18.94
N ASP A 94 -1.03 9.91 19.14
CA ASP A 94 0.10 10.07 18.22
C ASP A 94 1.02 8.85 18.19
N GLU A 95 1.33 8.27 19.35
CA GLU A 95 2.16 7.06 19.43
C GLU A 95 1.48 5.84 18.80
N ALA A 96 0.18 5.67 19.03
CA ALA A 96 -0.60 4.62 18.38
C ALA A 96 -0.63 4.81 16.86
N ARG A 97 -0.87 6.05 16.39
CA ARG A 97 -0.85 6.39 14.97
C ARG A 97 0.52 6.10 14.34
N LYS A 98 1.61 6.48 15.01
CA LYS A 98 2.98 6.22 14.56
C LYS A 98 3.27 4.72 14.48
N ALA A 99 2.85 3.95 15.47
CA ALA A 99 3.02 2.50 15.48
C ALA A 99 2.25 1.82 14.33
N VAL A 100 0.99 2.21 14.10
CA VAL A 100 0.14 1.66 13.03
C VAL A 100 0.68 2.03 11.64
N LEU A 101 1.06 3.29 11.42
CA LEU A 101 1.57 3.73 10.12
C LEU A 101 3.02 3.28 9.85
N GLY A 102 3.81 3.07 10.91
CA GLY A 102 5.17 2.54 10.81
C GLY A 102 5.24 1.15 10.19
N LEU A 103 4.17 0.34 10.33
CA LEU A 103 4.06 -0.96 9.68
C LEU A 103 4.07 -0.89 8.14
N LYS A 104 3.81 0.27 7.52
CA LYS A 104 4.02 0.44 6.07
C LYS A 104 5.46 0.18 5.64
N LEU A 105 6.42 0.40 6.54
CA LEU A 105 7.85 0.22 6.29
C LEU A 105 8.33 -1.20 6.63
N ASP A 106 7.49 -2.03 7.23
CA ASP A 106 7.78 -3.44 7.49
C ASP A 106 7.48 -4.24 6.20
N PRO A 107 8.48 -4.88 5.55
CA PRO A 107 8.27 -5.59 4.28
C PRO A 107 7.23 -6.70 4.39
N HIS A 108 7.11 -7.36 5.54
CA HIS A 108 6.17 -8.45 5.76
C HIS A 108 4.74 -7.94 5.87
N ALA A 109 4.51 -6.96 6.74
CA ALA A 109 3.19 -6.35 6.90
C ALA A 109 2.72 -5.70 5.59
N ALA A 110 3.61 -4.95 4.93
CA ALA A 110 3.31 -4.28 3.67
C ALA A 110 2.97 -5.27 2.56
N SER A 111 3.70 -6.38 2.43
CA SER A 111 3.43 -7.40 1.40
C SER A 111 2.09 -8.10 1.62
N LEU A 112 1.76 -8.46 2.87
CA LEU A 112 0.48 -9.08 3.19
C LEU A 112 -0.70 -8.16 2.89
N MET A 113 -0.61 -6.90 3.30
CA MET A 113 -1.66 -5.92 3.01
C MET A 113 -1.76 -5.61 1.51
N ALA A 114 -0.65 -5.61 0.78
CA ALA A 114 -0.66 -5.46 -0.68
C ALA A 114 -1.37 -6.63 -1.37
N GLY A 115 -1.10 -7.87 -0.93
CA GLY A 115 -1.80 -9.06 -1.42
C GLY A 115 -3.30 -9.02 -1.13
N GLU A 116 -3.71 -8.68 0.09
CA GLU A 116 -5.13 -8.55 0.42
C GLU A 116 -5.84 -7.44 -0.36
N LEU A 117 -5.21 -6.28 -0.50
CA LEU A 117 -5.76 -5.19 -1.31
C LEU A 117 -5.93 -5.61 -2.77
N ALA A 118 -4.95 -6.29 -3.34
CA ALA A 118 -5.02 -6.82 -4.70
C ALA A 118 -6.10 -7.88 -4.85
N SER A 119 -6.26 -8.78 -3.87
CA SER A 119 -7.34 -9.78 -3.84
C SER A 119 -8.73 -9.15 -3.76
N ASP A 120 -8.89 -8.11 -2.93
CA ASP A 120 -10.12 -7.30 -2.85
C ASP A 120 -10.46 -6.65 -4.19
N HIS A 121 -9.46 -6.03 -4.85
CA HIS A 121 -9.62 -5.46 -6.18
C HIS A 121 -9.97 -6.51 -7.23
N ALA A 122 -9.33 -7.68 -7.19
CA ALA A 122 -9.61 -8.78 -8.10
C ALA A 122 -11.05 -9.26 -7.99
N SER A 123 -11.52 -9.44 -6.75
CA SER A 123 -12.89 -9.85 -6.45
C SER A 123 -13.90 -8.80 -6.94
N TYR A 124 -13.65 -7.52 -6.68
CA TYR A 124 -14.50 -6.44 -7.18
C TYR A 124 -14.57 -6.43 -8.71
N LEU A 125 -13.41 -6.45 -9.38
CA LEU A 125 -13.36 -6.42 -10.84
C LEU A 125 -14.07 -7.63 -11.43
N ARG A 126 -13.81 -8.84 -10.93
CA ARG A 126 -14.48 -10.07 -11.39
C ARG A 126 -16.00 -9.96 -11.31
N GLY A 127 -16.54 -9.46 -10.21
CA GLY A 127 -17.98 -9.24 -10.05
C GLY A 127 -18.55 -8.19 -11.00
N ARG A 128 -17.74 -7.22 -11.45
CA ARG A 128 -18.16 -6.14 -12.35
C ARG A 128 -18.02 -6.48 -13.83
N VAL A 129 -16.93 -7.15 -14.22
CA VAL A 129 -16.57 -7.39 -15.63
C VAL A 129 -16.92 -8.82 -16.08
N GLY A 130 -17.31 -9.71 -15.16
CA GLY A 130 -17.74 -11.08 -15.49
C GLY A 130 -16.62 -12.06 -15.80
N ARG A 131 -15.35 -11.67 -15.63
CA ARG A 131 -14.17 -12.52 -15.77
C ARG A 131 -13.07 -12.11 -14.78
N SER A 132 -12.09 -12.98 -14.56
CA SER A 132 -10.91 -12.60 -13.79
C SER A 132 -10.17 -11.44 -14.48
N PRO A 133 -9.74 -10.41 -13.71
CA PRO A 133 -8.94 -9.33 -14.27
C PRO A 133 -7.52 -9.81 -14.58
N THR A 134 -6.91 -9.21 -15.59
CA THR A 134 -5.48 -9.36 -15.87
C THR A 134 -4.65 -8.61 -14.84
N SER A 135 -3.36 -8.91 -14.73
CA SER A 135 -2.50 -8.18 -13.78
C SER A 135 -2.32 -6.72 -14.18
N GLY A 136 -2.43 -6.40 -15.47
CA GLY A 136 -2.52 -5.02 -15.94
C GLY A 136 -3.79 -4.29 -15.46
N GLU A 137 -4.94 -4.95 -15.48
CA GLU A 137 -6.21 -4.38 -15.00
C GLU A 137 -6.25 -4.24 -13.48
N LEU A 138 -5.61 -5.17 -12.75
CA LEU A 138 -5.37 -5.02 -11.31
C LEU A 138 -4.43 -3.87 -11.00
N TYR A 139 -3.42 -3.65 -11.83
CA TYR A 139 -2.57 -2.47 -11.73
C TYR A 139 -3.38 -1.19 -11.99
N ALA A 140 -4.24 -1.17 -13.00
CA ALA A 140 -5.15 -0.06 -13.24
C ALA A 140 -6.09 0.18 -12.04
N ALA A 141 -6.50 -0.86 -11.30
CA ALA A 141 -7.30 -0.72 -10.08
C ALA A 141 -6.50 -0.14 -8.91
N HIS A 142 -5.20 -0.41 -8.81
CA HIS A 142 -4.33 0.26 -7.86
C HIS A 142 -4.25 1.77 -8.15
N PHE A 143 -4.22 2.14 -9.43
CA PHE A 143 -4.10 3.52 -9.88
C PHE A 143 -5.42 4.33 -9.83
N LEU A 144 -6.50 3.80 -10.41
CA LEU A 144 -7.81 4.46 -10.53
C LEU A 144 -8.80 4.08 -9.42
N GLY A 145 -8.41 3.20 -8.51
CA GLY A 145 -9.33 2.48 -7.65
C GLY A 145 -10.09 1.37 -8.42
N PRO A 146 -10.71 0.43 -7.70
CA PRO A 146 -11.37 -0.72 -8.31
C PRO A 146 -12.58 -0.31 -9.15
N GLN A 147 -13.34 0.72 -8.75
CA GLN A 147 -14.45 1.27 -9.54
C GLN A 147 -13.96 1.92 -10.84
N GLY A 148 -12.89 2.72 -10.75
CA GLY A 148 -12.32 3.42 -11.90
C GLY A 148 -11.75 2.46 -12.93
N SER A 149 -11.08 1.39 -12.47
CA SER A 149 -10.58 0.33 -13.34
C SER A 149 -11.72 -0.46 -14.01
N ALA A 150 -12.77 -0.85 -13.27
CA ALA A 150 -13.94 -1.49 -13.87
C ALA A 150 -14.56 -0.63 -14.98
N ARG A 151 -14.74 0.68 -14.71
CA ARG A 151 -15.25 1.63 -15.72
C ARG A 151 -14.32 1.75 -16.93
N LEU A 152 -13.00 1.72 -16.72
CA LEU A 152 -12.03 1.75 -17.82
C LEU A 152 -12.11 0.49 -18.69
N ILE A 153 -12.25 -0.69 -18.07
CA ILE A 153 -12.39 -1.99 -18.75
C ILE A 153 -13.69 -2.04 -19.55
N GLU A 154 -14.81 -1.61 -18.96
CA GLU A 154 -16.09 -1.50 -19.68
C GLU A 154 -15.97 -0.52 -20.87
N ALA A 155 -15.35 0.64 -20.65
CA ALA A 155 -15.21 1.68 -21.65
C ALA A 155 -14.28 1.30 -22.81
N VAL A 156 -13.20 0.55 -22.58
CA VAL A 156 -12.29 0.16 -23.68
C VAL A 156 -12.97 -0.82 -24.64
N ASN A 157 -13.91 -1.64 -24.14
CA ASN A 157 -14.70 -2.53 -24.98
C ASN A 157 -15.80 -1.79 -25.73
N ALA A 158 -16.46 -0.82 -25.08
CA ALA A 158 -17.61 -0.12 -25.67
C ALA A 158 -17.22 1.09 -26.55
N SER A 159 -16.20 1.84 -26.16
CA SER A 159 -15.89 3.16 -26.73
C SER A 159 -14.38 3.52 -26.61
N PRO A 160 -13.48 2.72 -27.21
CA PRO A 160 -12.03 2.90 -27.05
C PRO A 160 -11.50 4.26 -27.55
N GLY A 161 -12.20 4.91 -28.48
CA GLY A 161 -11.85 6.23 -29.00
C GLY A 161 -12.34 7.41 -28.14
N ALA A 162 -13.15 7.18 -27.11
CA ALA A 162 -13.67 8.25 -26.26
C ALA A 162 -12.55 8.92 -25.43
N SER A 163 -12.76 10.17 -25.02
CA SER A 163 -11.81 10.90 -24.18
C SER A 163 -11.73 10.31 -22.77
N ALA A 164 -10.57 9.78 -22.39
CA ALA A 164 -10.34 9.28 -21.03
C ALA A 164 -10.35 10.43 -20.01
N ALA A 165 -9.86 11.61 -20.40
CA ALA A 165 -9.84 12.78 -19.52
C ALA A 165 -11.26 13.25 -19.16
N ALA A 166 -12.20 13.17 -20.11
CA ALA A 166 -13.61 13.48 -19.83
C ALA A 166 -14.27 12.42 -18.94
N MET A 167 -13.86 11.15 -19.07
CA MET A 167 -14.40 10.05 -18.28
C MET A 167 -13.88 10.04 -16.84
N PHE A 168 -12.63 10.45 -16.63
CA PHE A 168 -11.94 10.44 -15.34
C PHE A 168 -11.33 11.81 -15.01
N PRO A 169 -12.15 12.86 -14.80
CA PRO A 169 -11.66 14.24 -14.67
C PRO A 169 -10.68 14.44 -13.50
N ASP A 170 -10.96 13.86 -12.34
CA ASP A 170 -10.10 13.98 -11.15
C ASP A 170 -8.74 13.31 -11.38
N ALA A 171 -8.76 12.10 -11.95
CA ALA A 171 -7.54 11.38 -12.29
C ALA A 171 -6.76 12.10 -13.41
N ALA A 172 -7.46 12.71 -14.37
CA ALA A 172 -6.82 13.47 -15.45
C ALA A 172 -6.18 14.77 -14.96
N ALA A 173 -6.81 15.46 -14.00
CA ALA A 173 -6.27 16.64 -13.37
C ALA A 173 -5.00 16.33 -12.57
N ALA A 174 -5.02 15.23 -11.79
CA ALA A 174 -3.86 14.77 -11.05
C ALA A 174 -2.75 14.22 -11.95
N ASN A 175 -3.10 13.61 -13.09
CA ASN A 175 -2.20 12.73 -13.84
C ASN A 175 -2.12 13.13 -15.32
N ARG A 176 -1.78 14.40 -15.56
CA ARG A 176 -1.79 15.00 -16.90
C ARG A 176 -0.99 14.20 -17.93
N SER A 177 0.16 13.64 -17.56
CA SER A 177 1.03 12.84 -18.46
C SER A 177 0.40 11.52 -18.92
N ILE A 178 -0.56 10.97 -18.16
CA ILE A 178 -1.26 9.73 -18.50
C ILE A 178 -2.49 10.03 -19.37
N PHE A 179 -3.22 11.09 -19.03
CA PHE A 179 -4.51 11.44 -19.63
C PHE A 179 -4.41 12.44 -20.79
N TYR A 180 -3.24 12.99 -21.06
CA TYR A 180 -3.00 13.88 -22.19
C TYR A 180 -1.71 13.51 -22.93
N ARG A 181 -1.75 13.57 -24.25
CA ARG A 181 -0.60 13.32 -25.14
C ARG A 181 -0.55 14.44 -26.18
N GLU A 182 0.62 15.06 -26.35
CA GLU A 182 0.85 16.06 -27.40
C GLU A 182 -0.23 17.16 -27.43
N GLY A 183 -0.68 17.60 -26.24
CA GLY A 183 -1.69 18.65 -26.10
C GLY A 183 -3.15 18.19 -26.26
N ARG A 184 -3.43 16.95 -26.70
CA ARG A 184 -4.79 16.39 -26.75
C ARG A 184 -5.08 15.46 -25.58
N ALA A 185 -6.37 15.25 -25.29
CA ALA A 185 -6.79 14.19 -24.37
C ALA A 185 -6.45 12.81 -24.96
N ALA A 186 -5.90 11.93 -24.12
CA ALA A 186 -5.71 10.52 -24.45
C ALA A 186 -7.07 9.81 -24.54
N THR A 187 -7.18 8.84 -25.44
CA THR A 187 -8.39 8.03 -25.53
C THR A 187 -8.44 6.98 -24.42
N VAL A 188 -9.61 6.41 -24.19
CA VAL A 188 -9.80 5.28 -23.27
C VAL A 188 -8.86 4.12 -23.62
N GLY A 189 -8.77 3.75 -24.91
CA GLY A 189 -7.86 2.69 -25.36
C GLY A 189 -6.39 3.02 -25.11
N GLU A 190 -5.99 4.27 -25.28
CA GLU A 190 -4.62 4.71 -25.01
C GLU A 190 -4.24 4.66 -23.53
N VAL A 191 -5.16 5.07 -22.64
CA VAL A 191 -4.96 5.00 -21.19
C VAL A 191 -4.96 3.55 -20.72
N TYR A 192 -5.89 2.73 -21.21
CA TYR A 192 -5.94 1.29 -20.91
C TYR A 192 -4.64 0.60 -21.33
N ALA A 193 -4.19 0.81 -22.57
CA ALA A 193 -2.95 0.23 -23.07
C ALA A 193 -1.73 0.68 -22.25
N ASN A 194 -1.70 1.96 -21.82
CA ASN A 194 -0.61 2.48 -20.99
C ASN A 194 -0.57 1.82 -19.60
N LEU A 195 -1.72 1.73 -18.93
CA LEU A 195 -1.81 1.18 -17.57
C LEU A 195 -1.59 -0.34 -17.53
N THR A 196 -1.95 -1.05 -18.60
CA THR A 196 -1.82 -2.52 -18.68
C THR A 196 -0.49 -3.00 -19.26
N LYS A 197 0.29 -2.13 -19.91
CA LYS A 197 1.53 -2.45 -20.65
C LYS A 197 2.53 -3.33 -19.91
N THR A 198 2.62 -3.20 -18.58
CA THR A 198 3.63 -3.88 -17.76
C THR A 198 3.08 -5.04 -16.94
N GLY A 199 1.75 -5.22 -16.88
CA GLY A 199 1.10 -6.23 -16.04
C GLY A 199 0.87 -7.58 -16.72
N GLY A 200 1.19 -7.72 -18.00
CA GLY A 200 0.86 -8.91 -18.79
C GLY A 200 -0.65 -9.02 -19.09
N GLY A 201 -0.99 -9.72 -20.18
CA GLY A 201 -2.38 -9.97 -20.58
C GLY A 201 -3.01 -11.19 -19.93
N GLU A 202 -2.25 -11.92 -19.10
CA GLU A 202 -2.72 -13.14 -18.46
C GLU A 202 -3.69 -12.85 -17.31
N PRO A 203 -4.79 -13.62 -17.18
CA PRO A 203 -5.69 -13.51 -16.04
C PRO A 203 -4.95 -13.81 -14.73
N VAL A 204 -5.13 -12.98 -13.71
CA VAL A 204 -4.64 -13.31 -12.36
C VAL A 204 -5.63 -14.28 -11.73
N THR A 205 -5.16 -15.50 -11.48
CA THR A 205 -5.94 -16.53 -10.80
C THR A 205 -5.97 -16.22 -9.31
N ALA A 206 -7.07 -15.63 -8.81
CA ALA A 206 -7.43 -15.75 -7.41
C ALA A 206 -8.14 -17.11 -7.23
N PRO A 207 -7.83 -17.90 -6.19
CA PRO A 207 -8.49 -19.18 -6.01
C PRO A 207 -10.00 -18.98 -5.74
N ASP A 208 -10.82 -19.86 -6.32
CA ASP A 208 -12.22 -20.00 -5.95
C ASP A 208 -12.32 -20.38 -4.47
N ALA A 209 -13.33 -19.83 -3.79
CA ALA A 209 -13.63 -20.07 -2.37
C ALA A 209 -14.23 -21.47 -2.14
N SER A 210 -13.67 -22.52 -2.74
CA SER A 210 -14.12 -23.91 -2.61
C SER A 210 -12.93 -24.87 -2.62
N ALA A 211 -12.12 -24.80 -1.56
CA ALA A 211 -11.29 -25.91 -1.14
C ALA A 211 -11.13 -25.86 0.39
N ASN A 212 -11.94 -26.66 1.08
CA ASN A 212 -11.74 -26.97 2.49
C ASN A 212 -10.42 -27.75 2.63
N ALA A 213 -9.35 -27.07 3.03
CA ALA A 213 -8.16 -27.69 3.60
C ALA A 213 -7.96 -27.11 5.00
N ALA A 214 -8.03 -27.98 6.02
CA ALA A 214 -7.81 -27.60 7.41
C ALA A 214 -6.40 -27.02 7.61
N PRO A 215 -6.22 -26.00 8.47
CA PRO A 215 -4.94 -25.34 8.61
C PRO A 215 -3.98 -26.23 9.39
N ALA A 216 -2.91 -26.68 8.73
CA ALA A 216 -1.73 -27.21 9.43
C ALA A 216 -1.09 -26.05 10.21
N ALA A 217 -0.93 -26.24 11.52
CA ALA A 217 -0.38 -25.26 12.45
C ALA A 217 1.08 -24.88 12.11
N ASP A 218 1.20 -23.79 11.37
CA ASP A 218 2.10 -22.64 11.50
C ASP A 218 3.42 -22.77 12.31
N GLN A 219 4.34 -23.62 11.85
CA GLN A 219 5.72 -23.66 12.36
C GLN A 219 6.52 -22.38 11.98
N GLY A 220 6.16 -21.72 10.87
CA GLY A 220 6.81 -20.49 10.41
C GLY A 220 6.52 -19.27 11.27
N PHE A 221 5.28 -19.11 11.76
CA PHE A 221 4.89 -18.03 12.67
C PHE A 221 5.49 -18.16 14.05
N ILE A 222 5.62 -19.38 14.61
CA ILE A 222 6.28 -19.58 15.90
C ILE A 222 7.75 -19.15 15.81
N GLN A 223 8.44 -19.46 14.71
CA GLN A 223 9.83 -19.04 14.46
C GLN A 223 9.98 -17.51 14.33
N TYR A 224 9.05 -16.84 13.63
CA TYR A 224 9.05 -15.39 13.45
C TYR A 224 8.68 -14.61 14.73
N ALA A 225 7.66 -15.07 15.45
CA ALA A 225 7.22 -14.47 16.72
C ALA A 225 8.27 -14.62 17.83
N THR A 226 9.01 -15.73 17.85
CA THR A 226 10.16 -15.91 18.76
C THR A 226 11.34 -15.00 18.38
N GLY A 227 11.67 -14.87 17.09
CA GLY A 227 12.73 -13.96 16.62
C GLY A 227 12.48 -12.49 17.01
N ARG A 228 11.27 -11.97 16.79
CA ARG A 228 10.88 -10.59 17.17
C ARG A 228 10.82 -10.37 18.68
N ARG A 229 10.52 -11.41 19.48
CA ARG A 229 10.55 -11.34 20.95
C ARG A 229 11.98 -11.23 21.45
N LEU A 230 12.91 -12.00 20.88
CA LEU A 230 14.33 -11.98 21.24
C LEU A 230 15.00 -10.66 20.87
N GLU A 231 14.71 -10.09 19.71
CA GLU A 231 15.23 -8.76 19.32
C GLU A 231 14.80 -7.66 20.29
N ARG A 232 13.54 -7.68 20.77
CA ARG A 232 13.06 -6.70 21.75
C ARG A 232 13.70 -6.88 23.12
N ILE A 233 13.94 -8.12 23.55
CA ILE A 233 14.65 -8.39 24.80
C ILE A 233 16.09 -7.86 24.72
N GLN A 234 16.80 -8.12 23.62
CA GLN A 234 18.15 -7.56 23.41
C GLN A 234 18.16 -6.03 23.34
N GLN A 235 17.18 -5.41 22.69
CA GLN A 235 17.04 -3.95 22.66
C GLN A 235 16.72 -3.36 24.04
N GLN A 236 15.91 -4.05 24.84
CA GLN A 236 15.61 -3.66 26.21
C GLN A 236 16.83 -3.82 27.12
N GLU A 237 17.61 -4.89 26.99
CA GLU A 237 18.86 -5.08 27.74
C GLU A 237 19.91 -4.03 27.37
N ALA A 238 20.02 -3.67 26.09
CA ALA A 238 20.91 -2.59 25.64
C ALA A 238 20.49 -1.22 26.19
N LEU A 239 19.18 -0.96 26.29
CA LEU A 239 18.64 0.27 26.91
C LEU A 239 18.82 0.29 28.42
N VAL A 240 18.62 -0.83 29.11
CA VAL A 240 18.83 -0.96 30.56
C VAL A 240 20.31 -0.78 30.91
N ASN A 241 21.23 -1.34 30.13
CA ASN A 241 22.67 -1.12 30.30
C ASN A 241 23.09 0.34 30.02
N LEU A 242 22.38 1.06 29.14
CA LEU A 242 22.62 2.48 28.91
C LEU A 242 22.09 3.34 30.07
N ILE A 243 20.94 2.99 30.65
CA ILE A 243 20.33 3.66 31.80
C ILE A 243 21.13 3.42 33.09
N LEU A 244 21.57 2.19 33.34
CA LEU A 244 22.40 1.82 34.50
C LEU A 244 23.79 2.46 34.45
N ARG A 245 24.25 2.89 33.28
CA ARG A 245 25.53 3.60 33.10
C ARG A 245 25.40 5.12 33.17
N GLY A 246 24.18 5.66 33.09
CA GLY A 246 23.91 7.10 33.02
C GLY A 246 23.39 7.76 34.30
N SER A 247 23.26 7.02 35.42
CA SER A 247 22.67 7.54 36.66
C SER A 247 23.68 8.05 37.69
N GLN A 248 24.81 8.60 37.25
CA GLN A 248 25.61 9.51 38.07
C GLN A 248 25.64 10.87 37.38
N ASP A 249 25.15 11.88 38.11
CA ASP A 249 25.04 13.31 37.76
C ASP A 249 23.90 13.70 36.81
N VAL A 250 22.77 14.19 37.35
CA VAL A 250 22.55 15.63 37.65
C VAL A 250 21.14 15.85 38.22
N ASP A 251 21.10 16.57 39.33
CA ASP A 251 19.92 17.06 40.03
C ASP A 251 19.51 18.46 39.50
N SER A 252 18.27 18.86 39.77
CA SER A 252 17.66 20.22 39.66
C SER A 252 16.72 20.52 38.46
N GLY A 253 15.48 20.94 38.78
CA GLY A 253 14.86 22.07 38.06
C GLY A 253 13.39 21.96 37.64
N PHE A 254 12.49 22.41 38.52
CA PHE A 254 11.02 22.47 38.45
C PHE A 254 10.45 23.62 37.56
N SER A 255 9.34 23.39 36.82
CA SER A 255 8.07 24.17 36.88
C SER A 255 7.29 24.34 35.56
N LEU A 256 5.97 24.22 35.75
CA LEU A 256 4.75 24.36 34.96
C LEU A 256 4.49 25.75 34.30
N ALA A 257 3.76 25.79 33.16
CA ALA A 257 2.64 26.73 32.93
C ALA A 257 1.87 26.45 31.64
N SER A 258 0.54 26.60 31.75
CA SER A 258 -0.55 26.36 30.79
C SER A 258 -1.09 27.67 30.21
N ASN A 259 -1.63 27.65 28.97
CA ASN A 259 -2.81 28.37 28.42
C ASN A 259 -2.67 28.59 26.89
N ASN A 260 -3.69 28.75 26.05
CA ASN A 260 -5.13 28.54 26.04
C ASN A 260 -5.62 28.78 24.59
N SER A 261 -6.74 28.15 24.21
CA SER A 261 -7.82 28.60 23.30
C SER A 261 -7.60 29.05 21.83
N GLY A 262 -8.49 28.54 20.98
CA GLY A 262 -8.94 29.09 19.68
C GLY A 262 -9.13 27.95 18.67
N GLY A 263 -10.18 27.79 17.88
CA GLY A 263 -11.34 28.57 17.46
C GLY A 263 -11.89 27.85 16.20
N SER A 264 -13.19 27.99 15.94
CA SER A 264 -14.02 27.34 14.89
C SER A 264 -13.40 27.24 13.48
N SER A 265 -13.74 26.28 12.60
CA SER A 265 -15.04 26.17 11.90
C SER A 265 -14.96 25.11 10.78
N ALA A 266 -16.14 24.73 10.27
CA ALA A 266 -16.48 23.63 9.38
C ALA A 266 -15.70 23.49 8.05
N SER A 267 -15.56 22.25 7.56
CA SER A 267 -15.45 21.99 6.13
C SER A 267 -15.97 20.60 5.73
N ARG A 268 -16.67 20.63 4.59
CA ARG A 268 -17.54 19.62 4.01
C ARG A 268 -16.75 18.48 3.36
N MET A 269 -17.43 17.34 3.28
CA MET A 269 -17.03 16.08 2.69
C MET A 269 -16.77 16.19 1.18
N THR A 270 -15.64 15.68 0.72
CA THR A 270 -15.51 14.93 -0.54
C THR A 270 -14.42 13.87 -0.37
N ASN A 271 -14.79 12.65 -0.74
CA ASN A 271 -13.98 11.44 -0.66
C ASN A 271 -13.19 11.33 -1.96
N SER A 272 -11.88 11.58 -1.91
CA SER A 272 -10.98 11.41 -3.06
C SER A 272 -9.62 10.99 -2.52
N MET A 273 -9.44 9.68 -2.35
CA MET A 273 -8.17 9.08 -1.95
C MET A 273 -7.38 8.74 -3.22
N PHE A 274 -6.86 9.76 -3.89
CA PHE A 274 -5.91 9.58 -5.00
C PHE A 274 -4.60 10.27 -4.61
N SER A 275 -3.55 9.47 -4.40
CA SER A 275 -2.20 9.99 -4.22
C SER A 275 -1.65 10.39 -5.58
N SER A 276 -1.50 11.67 -5.82
CA SER A 276 -1.02 12.26 -7.08
C SER A 276 0.44 11.95 -7.43
N GLU A 277 1.14 11.06 -6.70
CA GLU A 277 2.60 10.92 -6.79
C GLU A 277 3.16 9.49 -6.87
N MET A 278 2.33 8.46 -7.12
CA MET A 278 2.83 7.20 -7.76
C MET A 278 3.17 7.40 -9.26
N LEU A 279 3.47 8.64 -9.66
CA LEU A 279 3.20 9.20 -10.99
C LEU A 279 4.41 9.77 -11.71
N ARG A 280 5.60 9.70 -11.10
CA ARG A 280 6.86 10.10 -11.76
C ARG A 280 7.76 8.91 -12.13
N VAL A 281 7.55 7.73 -11.53
CA VAL A 281 8.43 6.56 -11.76
C VAL A 281 8.24 5.92 -13.15
N LEU A 282 7.14 6.22 -13.86
CA LEU A 282 6.95 5.74 -15.24
C LEU A 282 7.49 6.64 -16.33
N SER A 283 7.69 7.94 -16.07
CA SER A 283 8.19 8.86 -17.09
C SER A 283 9.72 8.83 -17.20
N GLU A 284 10.44 8.47 -16.14
CA GLU A 284 11.91 8.49 -16.13
C GLU A 284 12.57 7.17 -16.60
N ALA A 285 11.82 6.07 -16.71
CA ALA A 285 12.33 4.79 -17.22
C ALA A 285 12.42 4.72 -18.76
N GLY A 286 11.75 5.63 -19.49
CA GLY A 286 11.83 5.71 -20.95
C GLY A 286 13.01 6.56 -21.47
N ASP A 287 13.48 7.50 -20.67
CA ASP A 287 14.41 8.55 -21.13
C ASP A 287 15.89 8.21 -20.90
N LYS A 288 16.20 7.19 -20.08
CA LYS A 288 17.57 6.70 -19.84
C LYS A 288 18.07 5.69 -20.87
N THR A 289 17.30 5.39 -21.91
CA THR A 289 17.72 4.49 -23.02
C THR A 289 18.10 5.24 -24.29
N LYS A 290 18.13 6.57 -24.26
CA LYS A 290 18.61 7.42 -25.36
C LYS A 290 19.54 8.53 -24.86
N ARG A 291 20.66 8.16 -24.23
CA ARG A 291 21.92 8.92 -24.27
C ARG A 291 23.09 7.97 -24.13
#